data_AF-A0A7L4NT25-F1
#
_entry.id   AF-A0A7L4NT25-F1
#
_cell.length_a   1.000
_cell.length_b   1.000
_cell.length_c   1.000
_cell.angle_alpha   90.00
_cell.angle_beta   90.00
_cell.angle_gamma   90.00
#
_symmetry.space_group_name_H-M   'P 1'
#
loop_
_entity.id
_entity.type
_entity.pdbx_description
1 polymer ?
#
loop_
_entity_poly.entity_id
_entity_poly.type
_entity_poly.pdbx_seq_one_letter_code
_entity_poly.pdbx_strand_id
1 'polypeptide(L)'
;DWSLFKMFSRTLTDACPLASQSKVYVDISPKNKDKELLEVTPSPTSLHEAVVQGEKRTYAVYDLLSPMLFNTSRSLNVQLKWKRPQDSSELPIPVLHAQRYVSGYGLQTGEISTLIHNTHPYRAFPVILLEIVPWYLRLYVHTLTIITKGKENKPS
;
A
#
# COMPACT_ATOMS: atom_id res chain seq x y z
N ASP A 1 -6.35 11.68 10.99
CA ASP A 1 -4.92 11.56 11.34
C ASP A 1 -4.46 10.12 11.27
N TRP A 2 -3.26 9.87 10.73
CA TRP A 2 -2.66 8.54 10.75
C TRP A 2 -1.17 8.60 11.09
N SER A 3 -0.64 7.49 11.58
CA SER A 3 0.80 7.26 11.72
C SER A 3 1.12 5.80 11.47
N LEU A 4 2.38 5.47 11.17
CA LEU A 4 2.83 4.08 11.01
C LEU A 4 2.45 3.23 12.22
N PHE A 5 2.65 3.76 13.43
CA PHE A 5 2.26 3.05 14.66
C PHE A 5 0.75 2.83 14.76
N LYS A 6 -0.10 3.81 14.40
CA LYS A 6 -1.56 3.65 14.45
C LYS A 6 -2.08 2.62 13.44
N MET A 7 -1.45 2.53 12.27
CA MET A 7 -1.87 1.62 11.20
C MET A 7 -1.33 0.19 11.36
N PHE A 8 -0.10 0.05 11.85
CA PHE A 8 0.62 -1.23 11.86
C PHE A 8 1.04 -1.72 13.24
N SER A 9 0.71 -0.97 14.31
CA SER A 9 1.14 -1.22 15.69
C SER A 9 2.66 -1.32 15.86
N ARG A 10 3.43 -0.76 14.92
CA ARG A 10 4.90 -0.73 14.93
C ARG A 10 5.44 0.48 14.18
N THR A 11 6.64 0.92 14.57
CA THR A 11 7.43 1.93 13.86
C THR A 11 8.54 1.24 13.06
N LEU A 12 9.14 1.94 12.10
CA LEU A 12 10.29 1.41 11.37
C LEU A 12 11.54 1.65 12.21
N THR A 13 12.31 0.61 12.51
CA THR A 13 13.52 0.72 13.35
C THR A 13 14.80 0.70 12.52
N ASP A 14 14.78 0.01 11.38
CA ASP A 14 15.97 -0.27 10.60
C ASP A 14 15.68 -0.20 9.10
N ALA A 15 16.74 0.05 8.32
CA ALA A 15 16.73 -0.14 6.88
C ALA A 15 16.88 -1.61 6.51
N CYS A 16 16.54 -1.97 5.26
CA CYS A 16 16.85 -3.29 4.73
C CYS A 16 18.38 -3.45 4.55
N PRO A 17 19.05 -4.39 5.25
CA PRO A 17 20.50 -4.48 5.28
C PRO A 17 21.13 -4.92 3.94
N LEU A 18 20.35 -5.55 3.06
CA LEU A 18 20.82 -6.03 1.75
C LEU A 18 20.49 -5.07 0.60
N ALA A 19 19.80 -3.96 0.87
CA ALA A 19 19.34 -3.04 -0.17
C ALA A 19 20.35 -1.91 -0.40
N SER A 20 20.65 -1.62 -1.66
CA SER A 20 21.42 -0.43 -2.05
C SER A 20 20.66 0.89 -1.84
N GLN A 21 19.33 0.81 -1.70
CA GLN A 21 18.45 1.93 -1.41
C GLN A 21 17.28 1.47 -0.53
N SER A 22 16.97 2.23 0.53
CA SER A 22 15.83 1.95 1.41
C SER A 22 15.14 3.27 1.75
N LYS A 23 14.03 3.57 1.05
CA LYS A 23 13.33 4.86 1.15
C LYS A 23 11.84 4.68 1.39
N VAL A 24 11.27 5.51 2.25
CA VAL A 24 9.83 5.63 2.46
C VAL A 24 9.33 6.88 1.75
N TYR A 25 8.34 6.71 0.88
CA TYR A 25 7.68 7.79 0.15
C TYR A 25 6.28 7.97 0.72
N VAL A 26 5.94 9.20 1.10
CA VAL A 26 4.62 9.55 1.64
C VAL A 26 4.03 10.67 0.80
N ASP A 27 2.85 10.43 0.21
CA ASP A 27 2.17 11.43 -0.61
C ASP A 27 1.65 12.57 0.29
N ILE A 28 2.12 13.79 0.01
CA ILE A 28 1.75 15.02 0.71
C ILE A 28 1.10 16.03 -0.25
N SER A 29 0.63 15.56 -1.41
CA SER A 29 0.02 16.38 -2.43
C SER A 29 -1.23 17.08 -1.88
N PRO A 30 -1.36 18.41 -2.07
CA PRO A 30 -2.52 19.13 -1.60
C PRO A 30 -3.75 18.71 -2.41
N LYS A 31 -4.79 18.20 -1.74
CA LYS A 31 -6.08 17.88 -2.40
C LYS A 31 -6.89 19.13 -2.76
N ASN A 32 -6.71 20.21 -2.00
CA ASN A 32 -7.36 21.51 -2.22
C ASN A 32 -6.29 22.61 -2.35
N LYS A 33 -6.66 23.80 -2.86
CA LYS A 33 -5.76 24.94 -3.06
C LYS A 33 -5.04 25.39 -1.76
N ASP A 34 -5.56 25.00 -0.60
CA ASP A 34 -4.97 25.27 0.70
C ASP A 34 -3.92 24.21 1.06
N LYS A 35 -2.66 24.51 0.72
CA LYS A 35 -1.48 23.71 1.09
C LYS A 35 -1.27 23.55 2.62
N GLU A 36 -2.01 24.31 3.43
CA GLU A 36 -1.69 24.49 4.86
C GLU A 36 -2.34 23.49 5.81
N LEU A 37 -3.14 22.55 5.32
CA LEU A 37 -3.96 21.68 6.18
C LEU A 37 -3.29 20.38 6.60
N LEU A 38 -2.13 20.01 6.04
CA LEU A 38 -1.47 18.74 6.33
C LEU A 38 -0.09 18.95 6.97
N GLU A 39 0.06 18.51 8.20
CA GLU A 39 1.33 18.49 8.92
C GLU A 39 1.93 17.08 8.88
N VAL A 40 3.22 17.00 8.55
CA VAL A 40 3.96 15.75 8.42
C VAL A 40 5.09 15.77 9.45
N THR A 41 5.18 14.73 10.27
CA THR A 41 6.20 14.59 11.32
C THR A 41 6.80 13.19 11.28
N PRO A 42 8.13 13.02 11.41
CA PRO A 42 9.16 14.06 11.44
C PRO A 42 9.33 14.76 10.08
N SER A 43 10.06 15.86 10.04
CA SER A 43 10.36 16.57 8.78
C SER A 43 11.03 15.63 7.77
N PRO A 44 10.63 15.66 6.49
CA PRO A 44 11.18 14.76 5.49
C PRO A 44 12.65 15.07 5.21
N THR A 45 13.42 14.03 4.82
CA THR A 45 14.81 14.18 4.38
C THR A 45 14.89 14.97 3.07
N SER A 46 13.94 14.74 2.17
CA SER A 46 13.81 15.46 0.91
C SER A 46 12.38 15.38 0.37
N LEU A 47 12.09 16.21 -0.64
CA LEU A 47 10.84 16.17 -1.39
C LEU A 47 11.11 15.61 -2.78
N HIS A 48 10.18 14.79 -3.28
CA HIS A 48 10.22 14.25 -4.63
C HIS A 48 8.93 14.58 -5.37
N GLU A 49 9.03 15.26 -6.50
CA GLU A 49 7.88 15.52 -7.36
C GLU A 49 7.85 14.51 -8.51
N ALA A 50 6.69 13.91 -8.75
CA ALA A 50 6.47 12.98 -9.84
C ALA A 50 5.08 13.16 -10.44
N VAL A 51 4.91 12.84 -11.72
CA VAL A 51 3.59 12.78 -12.36
C VAL A 51 3.09 11.34 -12.29
N VAL A 52 2.03 11.12 -11.51
CA VAL A 52 1.41 9.81 -11.35
C VAL A 52 0.01 9.87 -11.93
N GLN A 53 -0.23 9.07 -12.97
CA GLN A 53 -1.52 9.01 -13.68
C GLN A 53 -1.99 10.37 -14.21
N GLY A 54 -1.05 11.21 -14.67
CA GLY A 54 -1.34 12.54 -15.22
C GLY A 54 -1.48 13.65 -14.17
N GLU A 55 -1.48 13.30 -12.88
CA GLU A 55 -1.52 14.29 -11.80
C GLU A 55 -0.14 14.52 -11.19
N LYS A 56 0.20 15.79 -10.93
CA LYS A 56 1.43 16.15 -10.23
C LYS A 56 1.30 15.76 -8.75
N ARG A 57 2.18 14.87 -8.29
CA ARG A 57 2.29 14.43 -6.91
C ARG A 57 3.56 14.95 -6.28
N THR A 58 3.49 15.29 -4.99
CA THR A 58 4.64 15.66 -4.16
C THR A 58 4.76 14.64 -3.03
N TYR A 59 5.90 13.98 -2.94
CA TYR A 59 6.20 12.97 -1.93
C TYR A 59 7.21 13.50 -0.92
N ALA A 60 6.90 13.35 0.36
CA ALA A 60 7.87 13.40 1.46
C ALA A 60 8.71 12.11 1.43
N VAL A 61 10.02 12.25 1.40
CA VAL A 61 10.96 11.12 1.30
C VAL A 61 11.77 11.01 2.58
N TYR A 62 11.80 9.79 3.14
CA TYR A 62 12.64 9.41 4.27
C TYR A 62 13.64 8.35 3.82
N ASP A 63 14.93 8.68 3.87
CA ASP A 63 15.99 7.73 3.53
C ASP A 63 16.44 6.95 4.76
N LEU A 64 16.04 5.67 4.84
CA LEU A 64 16.33 4.81 5.99
C LEU A 64 17.82 4.48 6.10
N LEU A 65 18.61 4.65 5.04
CA LEU A 65 20.07 4.48 5.12
C LEU A 65 20.75 5.74 5.68
N SER A 66 20.01 6.85 5.83
CA SER A 66 20.57 8.07 6.41
C SER A 66 20.73 7.93 7.93
N PRO A 67 21.97 8.07 8.46
CA PRO A 67 22.22 7.97 9.89
C PRO A 67 21.46 9.04 10.70
N MET A 68 21.12 10.17 10.07
CA MET A 68 20.41 11.26 10.74
C MET A 68 18.99 10.89 11.19
N LEU A 69 18.30 10.00 10.47
CA LEU A 69 16.92 9.62 10.80
C LEU A 69 16.85 8.81 12.09
N PHE A 70 17.76 7.84 12.26
CA PHE A 70 17.72 6.93 13.40
C PHE A 70 18.54 7.39 14.61
N ASN A 71 19.50 8.31 14.42
CA ASN A 71 20.29 8.86 15.52
C ASN A 71 19.45 9.66 16.53
N THR A 72 18.37 10.31 16.07
CA THR A 72 17.54 11.17 16.94
C THR A 72 16.47 10.38 17.70
N SER A 73 15.75 9.48 17.04
CA SER A 73 14.54 8.85 17.60
C SER A 73 14.58 7.32 17.71
N ARG A 74 15.68 6.66 17.31
CA ARG A 74 15.84 5.19 17.23
C ARG A 74 14.80 4.44 16.38
N SER A 75 13.76 5.12 15.92
CA SER A 75 12.72 4.61 15.06
C SER A 75 12.05 5.75 14.31
N LEU A 76 11.55 5.45 13.11
CA LEU A 76 10.79 6.34 12.26
C LEU A 76 9.29 6.01 12.40
N ASN A 77 8.54 6.97 12.92
CA ASN A 77 7.08 6.93 12.96
C ASN A 77 6.52 8.09 12.15
N VAL A 78 6.37 7.91 10.85
CA VAL A 78 5.78 8.95 10.00
C VAL A 78 4.33 9.16 10.42
N GLN A 79 3.98 10.41 10.67
CA GLN A 79 2.67 10.85 11.10
C GLN A 79 2.16 11.97 10.18
N LEU A 80 0.92 11.82 9.73
CA LEU A 80 0.16 12.82 8.99
C LEU A 80 -1.00 13.30 9.86
N LYS A 81 -0.98 14.58 10.20
CA LYS A 81 -2.01 15.24 11.00
C LYS A 81 -2.70 16.31 10.18
N TRP A 82 -4.02 16.27 10.14
CA TRP A 82 -4.80 17.31 9.47
C TRP A 82 -5.11 18.44 10.47
N LYS A 83 -4.88 19.70 10.08
CA LYS A 83 -5.23 20.86 10.92
C LYS A 83 -6.73 21.05 11.08
N ARG A 84 -7.52 20.58 10.11
CA ARG A 84 -8.99 20.60 10.13
C ARG A 84 -9.56 19.25 9.72
N PRO A 85 -10.70 18.83 10.28
CA PRO A 85 -11.42 17.67 9.77
C PRO A 85 -11.74 17.92 8.29
N GLN A 86 -11.29 17.03 7.42
CA GLN A 86 -11.71 17.04 6.04
C GLN A 86 -13.07 16.33 5.98
N ASP A 87 -14.07 16.92 5.32
CA ASP A 87 -15.25 16.17 4.91
C ASP A 87 -14.77 14.96 4.11
N SER A 88 -15.32 13.78 4.39
CA SER A 88 -14.91 12.53 3.77
C SER A 88 -15.26 12.54 2.28
N SER A 89 -14.44 13.22 1.49
CA SER A 89 -14.47 13.11 0.04
C SER A 89 -14.11 11.67 -0.31
N GLU A 90 -14.96 11.05 -1.15
CA GLU A 90 -14.72 9.71 -1.66
C GLU A 90 -13.30 9.63 -2.22
N LEU A 91 -12.49 8.74 -1.65
CA LEU A 91 -11.16 8.49 -2.19
C LEU A 91 -11.33 7.87 -3.58
N PRO A 92 -10.61 8.37 -4.60
CA PRO A 92 -10.66 7.77 -5.92
C PRO A 92 -10.19 6.32 -5.81
N ILE A 93 -10.93 5.41 -6.46
CA ILE A 93 -10.59 3.99 -6.50
C ILE A 93 -9.22 3.85 -7.18
N PRO A 94 -8.24 3.17 -6.57
CA PRO A 94 -6.94 2.97 -7.19
C PRO A 94 -7.05 2.21 -8.51
N VAL A 95 -6.19 2.59 -9.47
CA VAL A 95 -6.13 1.95 -10.80
C VAL A 95 -5.95 0.44 -10.74
N LEU A 96 -5.13 -0.02 -9.80
CA LEU A 96 -4.98 -1.43 -9.48
C LEU A 96 -5.37 -1.59 -8.02
N HIS A 97 -6.40 -2.39 -7.76
CA HIS A 97 -6.82 -2.71 -6.40
C HIS A 97 -7.20 -4.18 -6.31
N ALA A 98 -7.05 -4.73 -5.11
CA ALA A 98 -7.37 -6.12 -4.84
C ALA A 98 -8.18 -6.23 -3.55
N GLN A 99 -9.03 -7.25 -3.50
CA GLN A 99 -9.75 -7.63 -2.31
C GLN A 99 -9.64 -9.14 -2.12
N ARG A 100 -9.59 -9.55 -0.85
CA ARG A 100 -9.52 -10.96 -0.46
C ARG A 100 -10.59 -11.22 0.58
N TYR A 101 -11.34 -12.28 0.40
CA TYR A 101 -12.35 -12.70 1.36
C TYR A 101 -12.44 -14.23 1.42
N VAL A 102 -13.01 -14.72 2.51
CA VAL A 102 -13.31 -16.13 2.71
C VAL A 102 -14.80 -16.32 2.48
N SER A 103 -15.17 -17.35 1.73
CA SER A 103 -16.55 -17.76 1.48
C SER A 103 -16.74 -19.24 1.80
N GLY A 104 -17.99 -19.64 2.00
CA GLY A 104 -18.34 -21.03 2.34
C GLY A 104 -17.90 -21.48 3.73
N TYR A 105 -17.89 -22.81 3.96
CA TYR A 105 -17.57 -23.37 5.27
C TYR A 105 -17.02 -24.81 5.19
N GLY A 106 -16.24 -25.19 6.21
CA GLY A 106 -15.68 -26.54 6.32
C GLY A 106 -14.69 -26.87 5.19
N LEU A 107 -14.41 -28.17 5.01
CA LEU A 107 -13.41 -28.63 4.05
C LEU A 107 -13.94 -28.73 2.61
N GLN A 108 -15.26 -28.84 2.43
CA GLN A 108 -15.86 -29.12 1.12
C GLN A 108 -16.23 -27.86 0.34
N THR A 109 -16.66 -26.79 1.02
CA THR A 109 -17.14 -25.55 0.38
C THR A 109 -16.37 -24.32 0.82
N GLY A 110 -15.39 -24.46 1.72
CA GLY A 110 -14.54 -23.36 2.15
C GLY A 110 -13.65 -22.86 1.02
N GLU A 111 -13.73 -21.57 0.73
CA GLU A 111 -13.07 -20.92 -0.39
C GLU A 111 -12.34 -19.65 0.06
N ILE A 112 -11.18 -19.40 -0.54
CA ILE A 112 -10.46 -18.14 -0.40
C ILE A 112 -10.46 -17.49 -1.79
N SER A 113 -11.13 -16.34 -1.88
CA SER A 113 -11.25 -15.60 -3.13
C SER A 113 -10.38 -14.35 -3.08
N THR A 114 -9.49 -14.20 -4.05
CA THR A 114 -8.68 -12.99 -4.26
C THR A 114 -9.03 -12.39 -5.61
N LEU A 115 -9.63 -11.19 -5.60
CA LEU A 115 -10.04 -10.47 -6.80
C LEU A 115 -9.07 -9.34 -7.05
N ILE A 116 -8.57 -9.24 -8.27
CA ILE A 116 -7.67 -8.17 -8.72
C ILE A 116 -8.37 -7.41 -9.84
N HIS A 117 -8.53 -6.10 -9.66
CA HIS A 117 -9.17 -5.22 -10.62
C HIS A 117 -8.16 -4.25 -11.21
N ASN A 118 -8.16 -4.15 -12.53
CA ASN A 118 -7.45 -3.10 -13.27
C ASN A 118 -8.49 -2.16 -13.89
N THR A 119 -8.62 -0.95 -13.34
CA THR A 119 -9.54 0.08 -13.84
C THR A 119 -8.87 1.05 -14.82
N HIS A 120 -7.63 0.77 -15.25
CA HIS A 120 -6.97 1.61 -16.27
C HIS A 120 -7.67 1.47 -17.63
N PRO A 121 -7.97 2.59 -18.32
CA PRO A 121 -8.78 2.55 -19.54
C PRO A 121 -8.12 1.79 -20.70
N TYR A 122 -6.79 1.88 -20.85
CA TYR A 122 -6.08 1.34 -22.03
C TYR A 122 -4.85 0.47 -21.76
N ARG A 123 -4.44 0.27 -20.50
CA ARG A 123 -3.15 -0.35 -20.15
C ARG A 123 -3.38 -1.61 -19.35
N ALA A 124 -2.77 -2.71 -19.79
CA ALA A 124 -2.62 -3.92 -19.00
C ALA A 124 -1.39 -3.81 -18.10
N PHE A 125 -1.48 -4.31 -16.87
CA PHE A 125 -0.35 -4.38 -15.94
C PHE A 125 0.05 -5.85 -15.74
N PRO A 126 1.35 -6.20 -15.84
CA PRO A 126 1.82 -7.50 -15.40
C PRO A 126 1.72 -7.57 -13.87
N VAL A 127 1.12 -8.65 -13.36
CA VAL A 127 0.92 -8.86 -11.92
C VAL A 127 1.47 -10.21 -11.52
N ILE A 128 2.22 -10.25 -10.43
CA ILE A 128 2.63 -11.47 -9.74
C ILE A 128 1.84 -11.53 -8.43
N LEU A 129 1.05 -12.58 -8.25
CA LEU A 129 0.27 -12.80 -7.03
C LEU A 129 1.00 -13.78 -6.11
N LEU A 130 1.25 -13.37 -4.87
CA LEU A 130 1.74 -14.22 -3.79
C LEU A 130 0.66 -14.34 -2.73
N GLU A 131 0.17 -15.56 -2.49
CA GLU A 131 -0.79 -15.85 -1.42
C GLU A 131 -0.07 -16.45 -0.22
N ILE A 132 -0.22 -15.80 0.94
CA ILE A 132 0.27 -16.33 2.22
C ILE A 132 -0.93 -16.91 2.97
N VAL A 133 -0.87 -18.21 3.23
CA VAL A 133 -1.99 -18.97 3.79
C VAL A 133 -1.60 -19.42 5.20
N PRO A 134 -2.47 -19.22 6.21
CA PRO A 134 -2.22 -19.72 7.55
C PRO A 134 -1.91 -21.22 7.56
N TRP A 135 -0.93 -21.63 8.36
CA TRP A 135 -0.41 -22.99 8.39
C TRP A 135 -1.46 -24.07 8.71
N TYR A 136 -2.54 -23.70 9.40
CA TYR A 136 -3.62 -24.61 9.76
C TYR A 136 -4.67 -24.80 8.64
N LEU A 137 -4.62 -24.00 7.57
CA LEU A 137 -5.50 -24.16 6.42
C LEU A 137 -4.84 -25.07 5.39
N ARG A 138 -5.56 -26.12 4.99
CA ARG A 138 -5.13 -27.03 3.94
C ARG A 138 -5.73 -26.59 2.62
N LEU A 139 -4.89 -26.09 1.73
CA LEU A 139 -5.27 -25.80 0.34
C LEU A 139 -4.87 -26.94 -0.58
N TYR A 140 -5.68 -27.16 -1.60
CA TYR A 140 -5.43 -28.15 -2.62
C TYR A 140 -5.19 -27.44 -3.95
N VAL A 141 -4.01 -27.61 -4.55
CA VAL A 141 -3.68 -26.94 -5.82
C VAL A 141 -4.65 -27.34 -6.94
N HIS A 142 -5.20 -28.55 -6.91
CA HIS A 142 -6.19 -29.01 -7.89
C HIS A 142 -7.55 -28.30 -7.79
N THR A 143 -7.80 -27.52 -6.73
CA THR A 143 -9.01 -26.69 -6.59
C THR A 143 -8.75 -25.23 -6.98
N LEU A 144 -7.55 -24.90 -7.47
CA LEU A 144 -7.21 -23.55 -7.93
C LEU A 144 -7.97 -23.24 -9.23
N THR A 145 -8.83 -22.21 -9.17
CA THR A 145 -9.51 -21.66 -10.33
C THR A 145 -9.00 -20.26 -10.61
N ILE A 146 -8.69 -19.97 -11.88
CA ILE A 146 -8.21 -18.65 -12.31
C ILE A 146 -9.17 -18.10 -13.35
N ILE A 147 -9.94 -17.08 -12.99
CA ILE A 147 -10.92 -16.47 -13.87
C ILE A 147 -10.40 -15.10 -14.31
N THR A 148 -10.24 -14.90 -15.62
CA THR A 148 -9.85 -13.62 -16.21
C THR A 148 -10.93 -13.16 -17.17
N LYS A 149 -11.53 -11.98 -16.92
CA LYS A 149 -12.63 -11.41 -17.74
C LYS A 149 -13.76 -12.43 -17.99
N GLY A 150 -14.11 -13.21 -16.98
CA GLY A 150 -15.16 -14.24 -17.05
C GLY A 150 -14.76 -15.55 -17.73
N LYS A 151 -13.51 -15.69 -18.18
CA LYS A 151 -12.99 -16.94 -18.76
C LYS A 151 -12.07 -17.65 -17.78
N GLU A 152 -12.32 -18.94 -17.58
CA GLU A 152 -11.45 -19.81 -16.77
C GLU A 152 -10.14 -20.11 -17.53
N ASN A 153 -9.02 -20.01 -16.82
CA ASN A 153 -7.68 -20.32 -17.29
C ASN A 153 -7.16 -21.50 -16.48
N LYS A 154 -6.72 -22.54 -17.17
CA LYS A 154 -6.04 -23.65 -16.52
C LYS A 154 -4.59 -23.24 -16.22
N PRO A 155 -4.09 -23.49 -15.00
CA PRO A 155 -2.65 -23.38 -14.75
C PRO A 155 -1.92 -24.31 -15.72
N SER A 156 -0.87 -23.78 -16.36
CA SER A 156 0.05 -24.54 -17.22
C SER A 156 0.94 -25.47 -16.40
#